data_AF-A0AA95S3Z5-F1
#
_entry.id   AF-A0AA95S3Z5-F1
#
_cell.length_a   1.000
_cell.length_b   1.000
_cell.length_c   1.000
_cell.angle_alpha   90.00
_cell.angle_beta   90.00
_cell.angle_gamma   90.00
#
_symmetry.space_group_name_H-M   'P 1'
#
loop_
_entity.id
_entity.type
_entity.pdbx_description
1 polymer ?
#
loop_
_entity_poly.entity_id
_entity_poly.type
_entity_poly.pdbx_seq_one_letter_code
_entity_poly.pdbx_strand_id
1 'polypeptide(L)'
;MSTEPFDIEILKHIRNKLDYIYYIAKSNYNDNPELMDTIENLAQVSKMFTNIKIQELSKQDETPSPQGYILSKLANSYSRMKTYEKQKEADFPTWKD
;
A
#
# COMPACT_ATOMS: atom_id res chain seq x y z
N MET A 1 3.18 -28.37 -0.03
CA MET A 1 4.29 -27.40 -0.11
C MET A 1 4.71 -27.09 1.32
N SER A 2 5.97 -27.34 1.66
CA SER A 2 6.54 -26.86 2.92
C SER A 2 6.65 -25.34 2.81
N THR A 3 5.82 -24.59 3.54
CA THR A 3 6.03 -23.15 3.71
C THR A 3 7.26 -22.98 4.57
N GLU A 4 8.36 -22.50 4.00
CA GLU A 4 9.50 -22.08 4.82
C GLU A 4 8.99 -21.10 5.89
N PRO A 5 9.31 -21.33 7.17
CA PRO A 5 8.96 -20.38 8.22
C PRO A 5 9.64 -19.05 7.96
N PHE A 6 8.95 -17.96 8.29
CA PHE A 6 9.51 -16.62 8.17
C PHE A 6 10.76 -16.46 9.04
N ASP A 7 11.82 -15.91 8.45
CA ASP A 7 13.07 -15.57 9.15
C ASP A 7 13.05 -14.10 9.59
N ILE A 8 13.33 -13.85 10.88
CA ILE A 8 13.28 -12.51 11.48
C ILE A 8 14.33 -11.56 10.87
N GLU A 9 15.53 -12.04 10.58
CA GLU A 9 16.60 -11.20 10.01
C GLU A 9 16.29 -10.85 8.55
N ILE A 10 15.72 -11.78 7.79
CA ILE A 10 15.22 -11.50 6.44
C ILE A 10 14.08 -10.46 6.51
N LEU A 11 13.13 -10.61 7.44
CA LEU A 11 12.05 -9.64 7.62
C LEU A 11 12.57 -8.24 7.99
N LYS A 12 13.58 -8.14 8.88
CA LYS A 12 14.24 -6.86 9.21
C LYS A 12 14.89 -6.25 7.97
N HIS A 13 15.55 -7.05 7.15
CA HIS A 13 16.17 -6.58 5.90
C HIS A 13 15.13 -6.07 4.90
N ILE A 14 14.02 -6.79 4.74
CA ILE A 14 12.88 -6.38 3.92
C ILE A 14 12.33 -5.04 4.43
N ARG A 15 12.10 -4.90 5.73
CA ARG A 15 11.63 -3.65 6.34
C ARG A 15 12.51 -2.46 6.00
N ASN A 16 13.83 -2.61 6.13
CA ASN A 16 14.78 -1.53 5.83
C ASN A 16 14.74 -1.11 4.35
N LYS A 17 14.56 -2.07 3.42
CA LYS A 17 14.38 -1.77 2.00
C LYS A 17 13.06 -1.03 1.74
N LEU A 18 11.99 -1.44 2.42
CA LEU A 18 10.68 -0.79 2.31
C LEU A 18 10.74 0.66 2.85
N ASP A 19 11.47 0.90 3.94
CA ASP A 19 11.72 2.26 4.46
C ASP A 19 12.46 3.12 3.44
N TYR A 20 13.48 2.58 2.80
CA TYR A 20 14.20 3.27 1.73
C TYR A 20 13.28 3.62 0.55
N ILE A 21 12.49 2.64 0.06
CA ILE A 21 11.56 2.85 -1.05
C ILE A 21 10.52 3.91 -0.70
N TYR A 22 9.93 3.83 0.50
CA TYR A 22 8.99 4.82 1.01
C TYR A 22 9.60 6.23 1.00
N TYR A 23 10.81 6.38 1.53
CA TYR A 23 11.50 7.66 1.61
C TYR A 23 11.78 8.25 0.22
N ILE A 24 12.27 7.43 -0.71
CA ILE A 24 12.55 7.87 -2.08
C ILE A 24 11.25 8.30 -2.78
N ALA A 25 10.19 7.50 -2.70
CA ALA A 25 8.91 7.82 -3.35
C ALA A 25 8.33 9.13 -2.81
N LYS A 26 8.32 9.30 -1.48
CA LYS A 26 7.81 10.50 -0.84
C LYS A 26 8.61 11.76 -1.19
N SER A 27 9.94 11.65 -1.23
CA SER A 27 10.82 12.79 -1.50
C SER A 27 10.75 13.29 -2.94
N ASN A 28 10.41 12.39 -3.88
CA ASN A 28 10.34 12.68 -5.31
C ASN A 28 8.88 12.74 -5.81
N TYR A 29 7.91 12.98 -4.92
CA TYR A 29 6.47 12.97 -5.25
C TYR A 29 6.13 13.83 -6.47
N ASN A 30 6.73 15.01 -6.58
CA ASN A 30 6.41 15.98 -7.63
C ASN A 30 6.90 15.55 -9.02
N ASP A 31 7.83 14.58 -9.13
CA ASP A 31 8.37 14.13 -10.41
C ASP A 31 7.34 13.30 -11.19
N ASN A 32 6.62 12.43 -10.48
CA ASN A 32 5.50 11.66 -11.00
C ASN A 32 4.54 11.29 -9.85
N PRO A 33 3.56 12.16 -9.54
CA PRO A 33 2.70 11.99 -8.36
C PRO A 33 1.97 10.65 -8.28
N GLU A 34 1.46 10.14 -9.41
CA GLU A 34 0.69 8.90 -9.45
C GLU A 34 1.59 7.68 -9.22
N LEU A 35 2.75 7.64 -9.87
CA LEU A 35 3.74 6.59 -9.67
C LEU A 35 4.25 6.58 -8.22
N MET A 36 4.61 7.76 -7.70
CA MET A 36 5.18 7.89 -6.37
C MET A 36 4.15 7.57 -5.26
N ASP A 37 2.90 8.01 -5.40
CA ASP A 37 1.81 7.63 -4.47
C ASP A 37 1.58 6.11 -4.50
N THR A 38 1.60 5.48 -5.68
CA THR A 38 1.47 4.02 -5.80
C THR A 38 2.61 3.28 -5.09
N ILE A 39 3.86 3.69 -5.33
CA ILE A 39 5.05 3.07 -4.71
C ILE A 39 5.05 3.32 -3.19
N GLU A 40 4.76 4.54 -2.74
CA GLU A 40 4.67 4.90 -1.32
C GLU A 40 3.66 4.00 -0.60
N ASN A 41 2.46 3.87 -1.18
CA ASN A 41 1.37 3.10 -0.60
C ASN A 41 1.71 1.61 -0.48
N LEU A 42 2.28 1.02 -1.55
CA LEU A 42 2.71 -0.38 -1.53
C LEU A 42 3.80 -0.61 -0.49
N ALA A 43 4.82 0.25 -0.46
CA ALA A 43 5.93 0.13 0.50
C ALA A 43 5.43 0.19 1.95
N GLN A 44 4.53 1.12 2.24
CA GLN A 44 3.99 1.31 3.58
C GLN A 44 3.10 0.14 4.04
N VAL A 45 2.24 -0.40 3.17
CA VAL A 45 1.40 -1.58 3.49
C VAL A 45 2.27 -2.82 3.70
N SER A 46 3.24 -3.08 2.82
CA SER A 46 4.18 -4.18 3.00
C SER A 46 4.96 -4.05 4.30
N LYS A 47 5.38 -2.83 4.67
CA LYS A 47 6.09 -2.57 5.92
C LYS A 47 5.23 -2.86 7.15
N MET A 48 3.95 -2.51 7.12
CA MET A 48 3.00 -2.85 8.19
C MET A 48 2.90 -4.36 8.38
N PHE A 49 2.76 -5.11 7.28
CA PHE A 49 2.76 -6.58 7.32
C PHE A 49 4.07 -7.14 7.91
N THR A 50 5.22 -6.66 7.45
CA THR A 50 6.53 -7.09 7.94
C THR A 50 6.69 -6.82 9.44
N ASN A 51 6.24 -5.66 9.93
CA ASN A 51 6.28 -5.33 11.35
C ASN A 51 5.43 -6.27 12.20
N ILE A 52 4.19 -6.56 11.78
CA ILE A 52 3.31 -7.51 12.46
C ILE A 52 3.97 -8.89 12.53
N LYS A 53 4.55 -9.38 11.41
CA LYS A 53 5.22 -10.68 11.40
C LYS A 53 6.44 -10.73 12.31
N ILE A 54 7.26 -9.68 12.35
CA ILE A 54 8.39 -9.62 13.28
C ILE A 54 7.90 -9.68 14.73
N GLN A 55 6.82 -8.97 15.06
CA GLN A 55 6.24 -8.94 16.39
C GLN A 55 5.66 -10.28 16.82
N GLU A 56 4.88 -10.92 15.95
CA GLU A 56 4.35 -12.28 16.15
C GLU A 56 5.48 -13.26 16.46
N LEU A 57 6.58 -13.22 15.69
CA LEU A 57 7.73 -14.11 15.87
C LEU A 57 8.57 -13.76 17.12
N SER A 58 8.60 -12.49 17.51
CA SER A 58 9.36 -11.99 18.67
C SER A 58 8.55 -12.01 19.97
N LYS A 59 7.27 -12.37 19.93
CA LYS A 59 6.31 -12.32 21.06
C LYS A 59 6.24 -10.92 21.70
N GLN A 60 6.25 -9.89 20.87
CA GLN A 60 6.15 -8.48 21.30
C GLN A 60 4.80 -7.91 20.87
N ASP A 61 4.07 -7.26 21.79
CA ASP A 61 2.77 -6.62 21.52
C ASP A 61 2.95 -5.09 21.48
N GLU A 62 3.45 -4.53 20.38
CA GLU A 62 3.70 -3.08 20.29
C GLU A 62 3.23 -2.38 19.01
N THR A 63 2.44 -3.01 18.12
CA THR A 63 1.94 -2.25 16.94
C THR A 63 0.77 -1.32 17.28
N PRO A 64 0.88 0.00 16.98
CA PRO A 64 -0.30 0.82 16.75
C PRO A 64 -1.11 0.26 15.56
N SER A 65 -2.44 0.24 15.70
CA SER A 65 -3.35 -0.38 14.73
C SER A 65 -3.16 0.19 13.31
N PRO A 66 -2.76 -0.62 12.32
CA PRO A 66 -2.56 -0.16 10.94
C PRO A 66 -3.87 0.14 10.20
N GLN A 67 -5.02 -0.16 10.82
CA GLN A 67 -6.35 -0.07 10.21
C GLN A 67 -6.67 1.35 9.75
N GLY A 68 -6.32 2.37 10.54
CA GLY A 68 -6.59 3.77 10.17
C GLY A 68 -5.87 4.20 8.90
N TYR A 69 -4.60 3.79 8.74
CA TYR A 69 -3.85 4.08 7.52
C TYR A 69 -4.46 3.38 6.30
N ILE A 70 -4.75 2.08 6.42
CA ILE A 70 -5.38 1.29 5.35
C ILE A 70 -6.71 1.92 4.93
N LEU A 71 -7.57 2.25 5.90
CA LEU A 71 -8.87 2.89 5.63
C LEU A 71 -8.71 4.22 4.89
N SER A 72 -7.78 5.08 5.32
CA SER A 72 -7.55 6.38 4.69
C SER A 72 -7.10 6.26 3.23
N LYS A 73 -6.21 5.31 2.92
CA LYS A 73 -5.70 5.10 1.56
C LYS A 73 -6.72 4.36 0.69
N LEU A 74 -7.43 3.37 1.24
CA LEU A 74 -8.50 2.66 0.54
C LEU A 74 -9.63 3.59 0.13
N ALA A 75 -10.08 4.48 1.02
CA ALA A 75 -11.16 5.41 0.74
C ALA A 75 -10.86 6.30 -0.48
N ASN A 76 -9.64 6.85 -0.54
CA ASN A 76 -9.20 7.69 -1.66
C ASN A 76 -9.13 6.92 -2.98
N SER A 77 -8.46 5.77 -2.98
CA SER A 77 -8.32 4.94 -4.19
C SER A 77 -9.67 4.40 -4.67
N TYR A 78 -10.52 3.93 -3.74
CA TYR A 78 -11.86 3.46 -4.06
C TYR A 78 -12.71 4.57 -4.66
N SER A 79 -12.72 5.77 -4.06
CA SER A 79 -13.44 6.92 -4.62
C SER A 79 -12.99 7.26 -6.03
N ARG A 80 -11.67 7.26 -6.31
CA ARG A 80 -11.13 7.52 -7.66
C ARG A 80 -11.59 6.45 -8.66
N MET A 81 -11.56 5.18 -8.28
CA MET A 81 -12.04 4.09 -9.14
C MET A 81 -13.54 4.18 -9.41
N LYS A 82 -14.37 4.53 -8.42
CA LYS A 82 -15.80 4.77 -8.64
C LYS A 82 -16.05 5.93 -9.62
N THR A 83 -15.24 6.99 -9.58
CA THR A 83 -15.34 8.09 -10.56
C THR A 83 -14.93 7.62 -11.95
N TYR A 84 -13.85 6.85 -12.07
CA TYR A 84 -13.41 6.28 -13.34
C TYR A 84 -14.45 5.33 -13.97
N GLU A 85 -15.10 4.48 -13.17
CA GLU A 85 -16.21 3.63 -13.60
C GLU A 85 -17.35 4.46 -14.21
N LYS A 86 -17.77 5.54 -13.52
CA LYS A 86 -18.85 6.42 -13.97
C LYS A 86 -18.53 7.16 -15.27
N GLN A 87 -17.27 7.53 -15.49
CA GLN A 87 -16.85 8.18 -16.74
C GLN A 87 -17.02 7.24 -17.95
N LYS A 88 -16.78 5.94 -17.77
CA LYS A 88 -17.01 4.95 -18.85
C LYS A 88 -18.48 4.74 -19.19
N GLU A 89 -19.39 4.96 -18.24
CA GLU A 89 -20.84 4.88 -18.50
C GLU A 89 -21.34 6.08 -19.33
N ALA A 90 -20.63 7.21 -19.34
CA ALA A 90 -21.04 8.44 -20.02
C ALA A 90 -20.63 8.50 -21.52
N ASP A 91 -19.75 7.61 -22.00
CA ASP A 91 -19.20 7.66 -23.37
C ASP A 91 -20.09 7.00 -24.45
N PHE A 92 -21.26 6.45 -24.09
CA PHE A 92 -22.24 6.02 -25.10
C PHE A 92 -23.29 7.11 -25.33
N PRO A 93 -23.36 7.72 -26.52
CA PRO A 93 -24.53 8.50 -26.87
C PRO A 93 -25.72 7.54 -26.88
N THR A 94 -26.78 7.87 -26.15
CA THR A 94 -28.12 7.38 -26.47
C THR A 94 -28.40 7.89 -27.87
N TRP A 95 -28.19 7.03 -28.87
CA TRP A 95 -28.65 7.30 -30.23
C TRP A 95 -30.14 7.65 -30.11
N LYS A 96 -30.46 8.92 -30.32
CA LYS A 96 -31.80 9.29 -30.74
C LYS A 96 -31.89 8.86 -32.19
N ASP A 97 -32.67 7.82 -32.44
CA ASP A 97 -33.92 7.93 -33.21
C ASP A 97 -34.81 6.72 -32.90
#